data_AF-A0A520QTN6-F1
#
_entry.id   AF-A0A520QTN6-F1
#
_cell.length_a   1.000
_cell.length_b   1.000
_cell.length_c   1.000
_cell.angle_alpha   90.00
_cell.angle_beta   90.00
_cell.angle_gamma   90.00
#
_symmetry.space_group_name_H-M   'P 1'
#
loop_
_entity.id
_entity.type
_entity.pdbx_description
1 polymer ?
#
loop_
_entity_poly.entity_id
_entity_poly.type
_entity_poly.pdbx_seq_one_letter_code
_entity_poly.pdbx_strand_id
1 'polypeptide(L)'
;MMQVESHSQTENWSWKSQSAQDAAEILGIEGLSEEVPTSAHVVLAAQLKLRHLRRELSARLSNSLEAYQVETGLNSKADLSVEHVWGRIRRVQAARDKLLLLRRRLSADESMSLPVK
;
A
#
# COMPACT_ATOMS: atom_id res chain seq x y z
N MET A 1 -30.33 6.91 -24.50
CA MET A 1 -29.48 5.90 -23.83
C MET A 1 -28.05 6.13 -24.30
N MET A 2 -27.09 6.33 -23.40
CA MET A 2 -25.62 6.21 -23.58
C MET A 2 -24.89 7.23 -22.67
N GLN A 3 -24.65 6.89 -21.40
CA GLN A 3 -23.64 7.56 -20.55
C GLN A 3 -23.02 6.61 -19.49
N VAL A 4 -23.27 5.30 -19.56
CA VAL A 4 -22.78 4.36 -18.53
C VAL A 4 -21.37 3.82 -18.85
N GLU A 5 -20.95 3.87 -20.12
CA GLU A 5 -19.69 3.24 -20.57
C GLU A 5 -18.44 4.10 -20.34
N SER A 6 -18.60 5.41 -20.13
CA SER A 6 -17.45 6.31 -19.96
C SER A 6 -16.82 6.23 -18.58
N HIS A 7 -17.61 5.95 -17.54
CA HIS A 7 -17.15 5.97 -16.15
C HIS A 7 -16.34 4.72 -15.77
N SER A 8 -16.81 3.53 -16.17
CA SER A 8 -16.12 2.25 -15.97
C SER A 8 -14.75 2.17 -16.65
N GLN A 9 -14.55 2.90 -17.74
CA GLN A 9 -13.24 3.04 -18.36
C GLN A 9 -12.32 3.90 -17.48
N THR A 10 -12.70 5.12 -17.10
CA THR A 10 -11.92 6.00 -16.20
C THR A 10 -11.56 5.35 -14.87
N GLU A 11 -12.46 4.55 -14.30
CA GLU A 11 -12.24 3.76 -13.08
C GLU A 11 -11.04 2.82 -13.22
N ASN A 12 -10.94 2.13 -14.36
CA ASN A 12 -9.86 1.21 -14.68
C ASN A 12 -8.54 1.96 -14.92
N TRP A 13 -8.56 3.14 -15.56
CA TRP A 13 -7.35 3.95 -15.82
C TRP A 13 -6.67 4.47 -14.53
N SER A 14 -7.44 4.82 -13.49
CA SER A 14 -6.86 5.39 -12.26
C SER A 14 -6.11 4.33 -11.42
N TRP A 15 -6.65 3.12 -11.32
CA TRP A 15 -6.00 1.98 -10.67
C TRP A 15 -4.92 1.34 -11.54
N LYS A 16 -5.02 1.45 -12.87
CA LYS A 16 -3.96 1.10 -13.82
C LYS A 16 -2.87 2.17 -13.94
N SER A 17 -2.98 3.30 -13.25
CA SER A 17 -1.93 4.30 -13.26
C SER A 17 -0.66 3.72 -12.65
N GLN A 18 0.50 4.01 -13.26
CA GLN A 18 1.82 3.63 -12.74
C GLN A 18 1.94 3.99 -11.25
N SER A 19 1.42 5.15 -10.91
CA SER A 19 1.40 5.67 -9.55
C SER A 19 0.66 4.77 -8.54
N ALA A 20 -0.43 4.13 -8.94
CA ALA A 20 -1.19 3.20 -8.11
C ALA A 20 -0.52 1.82 -8.05
N GLN A 21 0.05 1.37 -9.18
CA GLN A 21 0.86 0.15 -9.27
C GLN A 21 2.08 0.23 -8.35
N ASP A 22 2.86 1.31 -8.42
CA ASP A 22 4.00 1.55 -7.52
C ASP A 22 3.58 1.49 -6.04
N ALA A 23 2.39 2.02 -5.70
CA ALA A 23 1.87 1.97 -4.34
C ALA A 23 1.44 0.55 -3.92
N ALA A 24 0.88 -0.22 -4.85
CA ALA A 24 0.54 -1.62 -4.65
C ALA A 24 1.79 -2.49 -4.48
N GLU A 25 2.85 -2.25 -5.26
CA GLU A 25 4.15 -2.89 -5.15
C GLU A 25 4.77 -2.61 -3.77
N ILE A 26 4.78 -1.33 -3.36
CA ILE A 26 5.25 -0.91 -2.03
C ILE A 26 4.48 -1.63 -0.90
N LEU A 27 3.21 -1.98 -1.09
CA LEU A 27 2.43 -2.76 -0.13
C LEU A 27 2.51 -4.27 -0.34
N GLY A 28 3.07 -4.75 -1.45
CA GLY A 28 3.15 -6.17 -1.80
C GLY A 28 1.77 -6.77 -2.11
N ILE A 29 0.87 -5.94 -2.65
CA ILE A 29 -0.47 -6.37 -3.07
C ILE A 29 -0.62 -6.43 -4.59
N GLU A 30 0.48 -6.20 -5.32
CA GLU A 30 0.54 -6.44 -6.76
C GLU A 30 0.25 -7.91 -7.09
N GLY A 31 -0.63 -8.13 -8.07
CA GLY A 31 -0.90 -9.45 -8.64
C GLY A 31 -1.80 -10.38 -7.82
N LEU A 32 -2.42 -9.92 -6.72
CA LEU A 32 -3.18 -10.82 -5.83
C LEU A 32 -4.60 -11.18 -6.31
N SER A 33 -5.20 -10.50 -7.28
CA SER A 33 -6.52 -10.87 -7.81
C SER A 33 -6.89 -10.07 -9.07
N GLU A 34 -7.78 -10.62 -9.91
CA GLU A 34 -8.52 -9.84 -10.92
C GLU A 34 -9.40 -8.74 -10.27
N GLU A 35 -9.62 -8.82 -8.96
CA GLU A 35 -10.41 -7.88 -8.17
C GLU A 35 -9.60 -6.73 -7.57
N VAL A 36 -10.18 -5.53 -7.61
CA VAL A 36 -9.60 -4.31 -7.00
C VAL A 36 -9.51 -4.50 -5.47
N PRO A 37 -8.32 -4.30 -4.85
CA PRO A 37 -8.15 -4.53 -3.42
C PRO A 37 -9.07 -3.64 -2.59
N THR A 38 -9.77 -4.25 -1.63
CA THR A 38 -10.62 -3.52 -0.68
C THR A 38 -9.78 -2.66 0.28
N SER A 39 -10.43 -1.68 0.92
CA SER A 39 -9.79 -0.83 1.95
C SER A 39 -9.16 -1.64 3.09
N ALA A 40 -9.80 -2.75 3.49
CA ALA A 40 -9.27 -3.65 4.51
C ALA A 40 -7.95 -4.30 4.07
N HIS A 41 -7.85 -4.77 2.82
CA HIS A 41 -6.61 -5.33 2.27
C HIS A 41 -5.47 -4.30 2.27
N VAL A 42 -5.75 -3.08 1.84
CA VAL A 42 -4.76 -1.98 1.83
C VAL A 42 -4.26 -1.67 3.25
N VAL A 43 -5.18 -1.60 4.23
CA VAL A 43 -4.82 -1.32 5.63
C VAL A 43 -4.01 -2.47 6.23
N LEU A 44 -4.42 -3.73 6.03
CA LEU A 44 -3.74 -4.90 6.57
C LEU A 44 -2.32 -5.04 5.99
N ALA A 45 -2.16 -4.91 4.68
CA ALA A 45 -0.86 -4.97 4.02
C ALA A 45 0.09 -3.87 4.56
N ALA A 46 -0.41 -2.64 4.69
CA ALA A 46 0.35 -1.55 5.26
C ALA A 46 0.73 -1.80 6.73
N GLN A 47 -0.19 -2.31 7.55
CA GLN A 47 0.08 -2.62 8.96
C GLN A 47 1.15 -3.69 9.13
N LEU A 48 1.11 -4.76 8.32
CA LEU A 48 2.13 -5.82 8.36
C LEU A 48 3.51 -5.27 8.01
N LYS A 49 3.63 -4.50 6.92
CA LYS A 49 4.91 -3.87 6.54
C LYS A 49 5.40 -2.86 7.57
N LEU A 50 4.52 -2.02 8.12
CA LEU A 50 4.88 -1.05 9.16
C LEU A 50 5.32 -1.72 10.46
N ARG A 51 4.68 -2.82 10.87
CA ARG A 51 5.08 -3.58 12.05
C ARG A 51 6.50 -4.12 11.89
N HIS A 52 6.81 -4.65 10.70
CA HIS A 52 8.14 -5.16 10.41
C HIS A 52 9.19 -4.04 10.42
N LEU A 53 8.93 -2.91 9.74
CA LEU A 53 9.84 -1.75 9.71
C LEU A 53 10.05 -1.12 11.09
N ARG A 54 9.02 -1.08 11.94
CA ARG A 54 9.14 -0.58 13.32
C ARG A 54 10.04 -1.48 14.16
N ARG A 55 9.93 -2.81 14.00
CA ARG A 55 10.85 -3.75 14.67
C ARG A 55 12.28 -3.58 14.17
N GLU A 56 12.47 -3.40 12.86
CA GLU A 56 13.77 -3.11 12.25
C GLU A 56 14.38 -1.82 12.84
N LEU A 57 13.57 -0.74 12.95
CA LEU A 57 13.99 0.50 13.60
C LEU A 57 14.38 0.28 15.07
N SER A 58 13.53 -0.40 15.84
CA SER A 58 13.79 -0.66 17.25
C SER A 58 15.11 -1.42 17.43
N ALA A 59 15.33 -2.49 16.66
CA ALA A 59 16.54 -3.30 16.72
C ALA A 59 17.82 -2.51 16.37
N ARG A 60 17.73 -1.57 15.41
CA ARG A 60 18.86 -0.69 15.07
C ARG A 60 19.15 0.33 16.15
N LEU A 61 18.12 0.89 16.78
CA LEU A 61 18.29 1.85 17.87
C LEU A 61 18.83 1.19 19.14
N SER A 62 18.54 -0.09 19.38
CA SER A 62 19.03 -0.85 20.54
C SER A 62 20.38 -1.54 20.33
N ASN A 63 21.07 -1.32 19.19
CA ASN A 63 22.28 -2.07 18.79
C ASN A 63 22.11 -3.60 18.77
N SER A 64 20.88 -4.11 18.76
CA SER A 64 20.57 -5.55 18.73
C SER A 64 20.28 -6.04 17.31
N LEU A 65 20.90 -5.39 16.33
CA LEU A 65 20.63 -5.57 14.91
C LEU A 65 21.00 -6.99 14.44
N GLU A 66 22.06 -7.58 15.01
CA GLU A 66 22.49 -8.95 14.71
C GLU A 66 21.44 -9.99 15.14
N ALA A 67 20.86 -9.85 16.34
CA ALA A 67 19.81 -10.74 16.83
C ALA A 67 18.53 -10.65 15.96
N TYR A 68 18.15 -9.45 15.54
CA TYR A 68 17.01 -9.24 14.65
C TYR A 68 17.24 -9.84 13.26
N GLN A 69 18.45 -9.75 12.72
CA GLN A 69 18.79 -10.35 11.42
C GLN A 69 18.69 -11.88 11.45
N VAL A 70 19.13 -12.52 12.54
CA VAL A 70 19.00 -13.96 12.73
C VAL A 70 17.52 -14.39 12.81
N GLU A 71 16.68 -13.65 13.53
CA GLU A 71 15.25 -13.96 13.64
C GLU A 71 14.47 -13.72 12.35
N THR A 72 14.84 -12.71 11.57
CA THR A 72 14.08 -12.30 10.38
C THR A 72 14.67 -12.76 9.05
N GLY A 73 15.87 -13.38 9.05
CA GLY A 73 16.57 -13.84 7.86
C GLY A 73 17.01 -12.71 6.90
N LEU A 74 16.98 -11.45 7.36
CA LEU A 74 17.25 -10.26 6.54
C LEU A 74 18.73 -9.86 6.57
N ASN A 75 19.59 -10.76 6.10
CA ASN A 75 21.04 -10.54 6.04
C ASN A 75 21.46 -9.44 5.02
N SER A 76 20.56 -8.99 4.14
CA SER A 76 20.88 -8.05 3.05
C SER A 76 20.71 -6.56 3.38
N LYS A 77 20.25 -6.20 4.59
CA LYS A 77 19.90 -4.81 4.96
C LYS A 77 20.71 -4.24 6.12
N ALA A 78 21.77 -4.92 6.55
CA ALA A 78 22.59 -4.54 7.70
C ALA A 78 23.21 -3.13 7.56
N ASP A 79 23.63 -2.76 6.35
CA ASP A 79 24.36 -1.50 6.07
C ASP A 79 23.47 -0.25 5.91
N LEU A 80 22.15 -0.40 5.93
CA LEU A 80 21.26 0.75 5.74
C LEU A 80 21.19 1.58 7.03
N SER A 81 21.13 2.91 6.92
CA SER A 81 21.01 3.79 8.09
C SER A 81 19.60 3.76 8.70
N VAL A 82 19.45 4.25 9.94
CA VAL A 82 18.15 4.46 10.60
C VAL A 82 17.24 5.35 9.74
N GLU A 83 17.81 6.36 9.08
CA GLU A 83 17.10 7.27 8.18
C GLU A 83 16.49 6.53 6.99
N HIS A 84 17.18 5.51 6.47
CA HIS A 84 16.68 4.70 5.38
C HIS A 84 15.41 3.94 5.77
N VAL A 85 15.36 3.38 6.99
CA VAL A 85 14.16 2.67 7.49
C VAL A 85 13.01 3.64 7.71
N TRP A 86 13.29 4.84 8.25
CA TRP A 86 12.29 5.91 8.33
C TRP A 86 11.76 6.33 6.95
N GLY A 87 12.63 6.41 5.94
CA GLY A 87 12.23 6.62 4.55
C GLY A 87 11.27 5.56 4.05
N ARG A 88 11.55 4.28 4.33
CA ARG A 88 10.66 3.15 3.98
C ARG A 88 9.31 3.24 4.70
N ILE A 89 9.28 3.61 5.98
CA ILE A 89 8.04 3.81 6.74
C ILE A 89 7.17 4.89 6.09
N ARG A 90 7.76 6.04 5.76
CA ARG A 90 7.05 7.13 5.10
C ARG A 90 6.49 6.71 3.74
N ARG A 91 7.27 5.95 2.95
CA ARG A 91 6.80 5.39 1.67
C ARG A 91 5.61 4.45 1.85
N VAL A 92 5.64 3.55 2.83
CA VAL A 92 4.52 2.64 3.12
C VAL A 92 3.27 3.40 3.56
N GLN A 93 3.42 4.43 4.39
CA GLN A 93 2.30 5.29 4.80
C GLN A 93 1.70 6.04 3.60
N ALA A 94 2.55 6.66 2.77
CA ALA A 94 2.10 7.36 1.57
C ALA A 94 1.40 6.42 0.57
N ALA A 95 1.92 5.21 0.37
CA ALA A 95 1.31 4.20 -0.48
C ALA A 95 -0.09 3.79 0.02
N ARG A 96 -0.22 3.54 1.32
CA ARG A 96 -1.52 3.27 1.97
C ARG A 96 -2.51 4.41 1.73
N ASP A 97 -2.11 5.65 2.03
CA ASP A 97 -3.01 6.79 1.98
C ASP A 97 -3.48 7.06 0.55
N LYS A 98 -2.60 6.85 -0.42
CA LYS A 98 -2.91 6.95 -1.84
C LYS A 98 -3.92 5.90 -2.30
N LEU A 99 -3.71 4.64 -1.96
CA LEU A 99 -4.63 3.55 -2.35
C LEU A 99 -5.99 3.70 -1.64
N LEU A 100 -6.01 4.14 -0.39
CA LEU A 100 -7.26 4.46 0.32
C LEU A 100 -7.99 5.66 -0.28
N LEU A 101 -7.26 6.66 -0.80
CA LEU A 101 -7.86 7.78 -1.51
C LEU A 101 -8.48 7.33 -2.83
N LEU A 102 -7.77 6.48 -3.60
CA LEU A 102 -8.31 5.89 -4.83
C LEU A 102 -9.57 5.06 -4.55
N ARG A 103 -9.57 4.26 -3.48
CA ARG A 103 -10.74 3.48 -3.08
C ARG A 103 -11.92 4.36 -2.66
N ARG A 104 -11.67 5.46 -1.94
CA ARG A 104 -12.72 6.43 -1.59
C ARG A 104 -13.34 7.10 -2.81
N ARG A 105 -12.53 7.42 -3.83
CA ARG A 105 -13.03 7.98 -5.10
C ARG A 105 -13.95 6.97 -5.81
N LEU A 106 -13.55 5.69 -5.88
CA LEU A 106 -14.41 4.64 -6.43
C LEU A 106 -15.77 4.54 -5.71
N SER A 107 -15.77 4.48 -4.37
CA SER A 107 -17.02 4.36 -3.61
C SER A 107 -17.92 5.59 -3.71
N ALA A 108 -17.35 6.79 -3.90
CA ALA A 108 -18.12 8.01 -4.13
C ALA A 108 -18.79 7.99 -5.52
N ASP A 109 -18.09 7.51 -6.54
CA ASP A 109 -18.64 7.38 -7.90
C ASP A 109 -19.72 6.28 -7.99
N GLU A 110 -19.57 5.16 -7.27
CA GLU A 110 -20.62 4.13 -7.11
C GLU A 110 -21.89 4.69 -6.45
N SER A 111 -21.75 5.63 -5.51
CA SER A 111 -22.90 6.23 -4.81
C SER A 111 -23.68 7.25 -5.65
N MET A 112 -23.02 7.89 -6.62
CA MET A 112 -23.63 8.89 -7.53
C MET A 112 -24.31 8.24 -8.75
N SER A 113 -24.08 6.95 -8.99
CA SER A 113 -24.61 6.18 -10.13
C SER A 113 -25.85 5.33 -9.78
N LEU A 114 -26.25 5.28 -8.51
CA LEU A 114 -27.50 4.64 -8.10
C LEU A 114 -28.69 5.58 -8.34
N PRO A 115 -29.72 5.18 -9.14
CA PRO A 115 -30.92 5.98 -9.25
C PRO A 115 -31.62 5.98 -7.89
N VAL A 116 -31.83 7.18 -7.35
CA VAL A 116 -32.75 7.41 -6.23
C VAL A 116 -34.13 6.92 -6.69
N LYS A 117 -34.63 5.85 -6.07
CA LYS A 117 -36.01 5.37 -6.27
C LYS A 117 -37.01 6.29 -5.58
#